data_AF-A0A6A7VUA1-F1
#
_entry.id   AF-A0A6A7VUA1-F1
#
_cell.length_a   1.000
_cell.length_b   1.000
_cell.length_c   1.000
_cell.angle_alpha   90.00
_cell.angle_beta   90.00
_cell.angle_gamma   90.00
#
_symmetry.space_group_name_H-M   'P 1'
#
loop_
_entity.id
_entity.type
_entity.pdbx_description
1 polymer ?
#
loop_
_entity_poly.entity_id
_entity_poly.type
_entity_poly.pdbx_seq_one_letter_code
_entity_poly.pdbx_strand_id
1 'polypeptide(L)'
;MKIYISIKDETQISFVAGKSNAHPSHVSRAEKRDDISVLKAGIVYGANASGKSNVIKAIALLQQIANGSFPQSKVEPFKLADTEEKNSKVEIEFKTKGKCFAYGIEFTIGGIKEEWLFEINSRTDKEVFTRKITAAGNEFTFGKVDGNEETSMLLKFIAHSTPSDSSFLSEYVRRNGKGLETIHMAKNWFADGLKIIFPSTRLQGISFLTENNDELQETTRSLLAYFNTGISDVRLYKIKKEDVNLSSDLLDNILSKAKNGKAYSMAATVGGEMLLFEVNANGGYEIYKQKAVHRNLTSGTEVVFDLSEESDGSIRLLDFIPMLIDLKQNEVDYLIDEIDRSMHPMLSQKILECYFSGLESGRDTQLIFSTHECNLLNLDLIRADEVWFVEKGKDGASHLTSLAEFKPRKDVRKGYLLGRYGAIPLLPKEEMKW
;
A
#
# COMPACT_ATOMS: atom_id res chain seq x y z
N MET A 1 0.92 10.94 12.96
CA MET A 1 -0.21 11.61 12.28
C MET A 1 -0.92 12.53 13.25
N LYS A 2 -1.41 13.70 12.82
CA LYS A 2 -2.15 14.65 13.66
C LYS A 2 -3.16 15.45 12.82
N ILE A 3 -4.34 15.75 13.39
CA ILE A 3 -5.44 16.53 12.77
C ILE A 3 -5.74 16.10 11.32
N TYR A 4 -6.00 14.81 11.10
CA TYR A 4 -6.20 14.24 9.76
C TYR A 4 -7.34 13.21 9.73
N ILE A 5 -8.37 13.45 8.91
CA ILE A 5 -9.59 12.65 8.71
C ILE A 5 -10.34 12.26 10.00
N SER A 6 -9.81 11.31 10.78
CA SER A 6 -10.37 10.86 12.07
C SER A 6 -9.38 10.93 13.23
N ILE A 7 -8.16 11.39 12.98
CA ILE A 7 -7.10 11.53 13.98
C ILE A 7 -7.12 12.98 14.45
N LYS A 8 -7.34 13.19 15.75
CA LYS A 8 -7.31 14.51 16.37
C LYS A 8 -5.90 14.82 16.87
N ASP A 9 -5.45 14.05 17.85
CA ASP A 9 -4.17 14.23 18.51
C ASP A 9 -3.05 13.48 17.79
N GLU A 10 -1.82 13.81 18.13
CA GLU A 10 -0.66 13.14 17.57
C GLU A 10 -0.70 11.64 17.94
N THR A 11 -0.78 10.81 16.90
CA THR A 11 -0.90 9.36 17.03
C THR A 11 0.13 8.67 16.14
N GLN A 12 0.74 7.61 16.67
CA GLN A 12 1.78 6.83 16.01
C GLN A 12 1.40 5.35 16.00
N ILE A 13 1.70 4.69 14.89
CA ILE A 13 1.77 3.23 14.78
C ILE A 13 3.22 2.87 14.50
N SER A 14 3.77 1.92 15.26
CA SER A 14 5.16 1.50 15.11
C SER A 14 5.25 0.01 14.87
N PHE A 15 6.04 -0.35 13.86
CA PHE A 15 6.41 -1.72 13.55
C PHE A 15 7.91 -1.97 13.80
N VAL A 16 8.53 -1.16 14.68
CA VAL A 16 9.86 -1.47 15.22
C VAL A 16 9.75 -2.74 16.07
N ALA A 17 10.63 -3.70 15.80
CA ALA A 17 10.53 -5.01 16.42
C ALA A 17 10.76 -4.94 17.93
N GLY A 18 9.81 -5.47 18.71
CA GLY A 18 9.93 -5.60 20.14
C GLY A 18 10.89 -6.72 20.56
N LYS A 19 11.06 -6.86 21.87
CA LYS A 19 11.96 -7.86 22.49
C LYS A 19 11.46 -9.31 22.42
N SER A 20 10.32 -9.57 21.77
CA SER A 20 9.77 -10.93 21.68
C SER A 20 10.65 -11.82 20.79
N ASN A 21 10.80 -13.08 21.22
CA ASN A 21 11.52 -14.13 20.49
C ASN A 21 10.59 -15.03 19.65
N ALA A 22 9.27 -14.82 19.69
CA ALA A 22 8.32 -15.58 18.87
C ALA A 22 8.51 -15.25 17.38
N HIS A 23 8.34 -16.23 16.48
CA HIS A 23 8.40 -16.03 15.02
C HIS A 23 9.61 -15.18 14.57
N PRO A 24 10.85 -15.64 14.80
CA PRO A 24 12.05 -14.84 14.51
C PRO A 24 12.20 -14.44 13.04
N SER A 25 11.63 -15.22 12.11
CA SER A 25 11.58 -14.93 10.67
C SER A 25 10.74 -13.71 10.32
N HIS A 26 9.84 -13.28 11.20
CA HIS A 26 8.99 -12.10 11.01
C HIS A 26 9.71 -10.79 11.29
N VAL A 27 11.01 -10.82 11.56
CA VAL A 27 11.79 -9.63 11.88
C VAL A 27 12.89 -9.46 10.85
N SER A 28 12.90 -8.33 10.15
CA SER A 28 14.10 -7.82 9.51
C SER A 28 15.01 -7.29 10.62
N ARG A 29 16.09 -8.03 10.89
CA ARG A 29 17.00 -7.74 12.01
C ARG A 29 18.00 -6.66 11.62
N ALA A 30 18.30 -5.80 12.56
CA ALA A 30 19.37 -4.82 12.44
C ALA A 30 20.70 -5.52 12.16
N GLU A 31 21.39 -5.12 11.08
CA GLU A 31 22.70 -5.68 10.73
C GLU A 31 23.84 -4.99 11.47
N LYS A 32 23.63 -3.73 11.86
CA LYS A 32 24.59 -2.88 12.57
C LYS A 32 24.02 -2.44 13.90
N ARG A 33 24.91 -2.03 14.83
CA ARG A 33 24.53 -1.63 16.19
C ARG A 33 23.64 -0.39 16.24
N ASP A 34 23.71 0.46 15.21
CA ASP A 34 22.90 1.65 15.04
C ASP A 34 21.69 1.45 14.12
N ASP A 35 21.56 0.30 13.45
CA ASP A 35 20.41 -0.03 12.60
C ASP A 35 19.15 -0.39 13.42
N ILE A 36 17.99 -0.34 12.78
CA ILE A 36 16.68 -0.55 13.38
C ILE A 36 16.13 -1.90 12.93
N SER A 37 15.68 -2.73 13.87
CA SER A 37 14.97 -3.98 13.55
C SER A 37 13.49 -3.67 13.32
N VAL A 38 12.93 -4.17 12.23
CA VAL A 38 11.55 -3.88 11.79
C VAL A 38 10.78 -5.18 11.61
N LEU A 39 9.50 -5.18 11.98
CA LEU A 39 8.59 -6.31 11.77
C LEU A 39 8.23 -6.41 10.29
N LYS A 40 8.17 -7.63 9.77
CA LYS A 40 7.76 -7.92 8.39
C LYS A 40 6.23 -7.97 8.23
N ALA A 41 5.47 -7.99 9.33
CA ALA A 41 4.02 -7.91 9.27
C ALA A 41 3.47 -6.85 10.22
N GLY A 42 2.33 -6.28 9.83
CA GLY A 42 1.54 -5.40 10.67
C GLY A 42 0.05 -5.66 10.45
N ILE A 43 -0.69 -5.83 11.55
CA ILE A 43 -2.10 -6.19 11.48
C ILE A 43 -2.92 -5.19 12.29
N VAL A 44 -3.77 -4.44 11.59
CA VAL A 44 -4.57 -3.36 12.14
C VAL A 44 -6.02 -3.82 12.30
N TYR A 45 -6.41 -4.11 13.55
CA TYR A 45 -7.75 -4.52 13.95
C TYR A 45 -8.60 -3.34 14.37
N GLY A 46 -9.92 -3.52 14.36
CA GLY A 46 -10.86 -2.48 14.74
C GLY A 46 -12.27 -2.75 14.23
N ALA A 47 -13.25 -2.21 14.94
CA ALA A 47 -14.63 -2.23 14.52
C ALA A 47 -14.85 -1.45 13.21
N ASN A 48 -16.05 -1.60 12.63
CA ASN A 48 -16.48 -0.74 11.54
C ASN A 48 -16.47 0.73 11.99
N ALA A 49 -16.07 1.62 11.08
CA ALA A 49 -15.95 3.06 11.34
C ALA A 49 -14.97 3.47 12.47
N SER A 50 -14.05 2.59 12.90
CA SER A 50 -13.05 2.93 13.93
C SER A 50 -11.89 3.81 13.42
N GLY A 51 -11.63 3.81 12.10
CA GLY A 51 -10.58 4.60 11.47
C GLY A 51 -9.44 3.80 10.84
N LYS A 52 -9.53 2.45 10.80
CA LYS A 52 -8.51 1.59 10.15
C LYS A 52 -8.12 2.05 8.74
N SER A 53 -9.13 2.25 7.88
CA SER A 53 -8.91 2.73 6.50
C SER A 53 -8.27 4.12 6.45
N ASN A 54 -8.45 4.96 7.49
CA ASN A 54 -7.85 6.29 7.52
C ASN A 54 -6.34 6.23 7.80
N VAL A 55 -5.86 5.21 8.53
CA VAL A 55 -4.42 4.95 8.69
C VAL A 55 -3.79 4.67 7.33
N ILE A 56 -4.39 3.79 6.52
CA ILE A 56 -3.88 3.43 5.19
C ILE A 56 -4.03 4.59 4.21
N LYS A 57 -5.14 5.34 4.27
CA LYS A 57 -5.35 6.55 3.45
C LYS A 57 -4.32 7.64 3.73
N ALA A 58 -3.85 7.80 4.97
CA ALA A 58 -2.81 8.76 5.30
C ALA A 58 -1.49 8.44 4.58
N ILE A 59 -1.12 7.17 4.53
CA ILE A 59 0.08 6.70 3.83
C ILE A 59 -0.11 6.82 2.32
N ALA A 60 -1.30 6.50 1.80
CA ALA A 60 -1.62 6.72 0.39
C ALA A 60 -1.58 8.20 -0.02
N LEU A 61 -1.98 9.11 0.87
CA LEU A 61 -1.85 10.56 0.64
C LEU A 61 -0.36 10.95 0.56
N LEU A 62 0.47 10.50 1.50
CA LEU A 62 1.92 10.74 1.45
C LEU A 62 2.53 10.21 0.16
N GLN A 63 2.20 8.98 -0.23
CA GLN A 63 2.67 8.38 -1.48
C GLN A 63 2.27 9.20 -2.70
N GLN A 64 1.02 9.66 -2.75
CA GLN A 64 0.52 10.47 -3.86
C GLN A 64 1.30 11.81 -3.96
N ILE A 65 1.53 12.47 -2.83
CA ILE A 65 2.26 13.74 -2.76
C ILE A 65 3.75 13.56 -3.11
N ALA A 66 4.40 12.53 -2.54
CA ALA A 66 5.79 12.18 -2.83
C ALA A 66 6.03 11.83 -4.32
N ASN A 67 5.00 11.32 -5.00
CA ASN A 67 5.01 11.05 -6.45
C ASN A 67 4.59 12.27 -7.30
N GLY A 68 4.44 13.46 -6.70
CA GLY A 68 4.25 14.72 -7.41
C GLY A 68 2.80 15.12 -7.67
N SER A 69 1.84 14.53 -6.97
CA SER A 69 0.43 14.90 -7.07
C SER A 69 -0.14 15.27 -5.71
N PHE A 70 -0.50 16.54 -5.51
CA PHE A 70 -1.20 16.99 -4.32
C PHE A 70 -2.72 16.94 -4.53
N PRO A 71 -3.45 16.01 -3.89
CA PRO A 71 -4.89 15.89 -4.08
C PRO A 71 -5.63 16.89 -3.21
N GLN A 72 -5.87 18.10 -3.71
CA GLN A 72 -6.61 19.13 -2.96
C GLN A 72 -7.97 18.62 -2.43
N SER A 73 -8.64 17.73 -3.17
CA SER A 73 -9.92 17.12 -2.79
C SER A 73 -9.85 16.02 -1.71
N LYS A 74 -8.66 15.48 -1.41
CA LYS A 74 -8.46 14.41 -0.40
C LYS A 74 -7.82 14.92 0.89
N VAL A 75 -7.52 16.21 0.95
CA VAL A 75 -6.96 16.88 2.11
C VAL A 75 -8.13 17.37 2.96
N GLU A 76 -8.61 16.52 3.86
CA GLU A 76 -9.65 16.89 4.80
C GLU A 76 -9.12 16.81 6.25
N PRO A 77 -9.15 17.92 7.02
CA PRO A 77 -8.86 17.87 8.44
C PRO A 77 -9.93 17.07 9.18
N PHE A 78 -9.65 16.67 10.42
CA PHE A 78 -10.64 16.00 11.25
C PHE A 78 -11.82 16.94 11.53
N LYS A 79 -12.98 16.66 10.90
CA LYS A 79 -14.15 17.57 10.89
C LYS A 79 -14.80 17.78 12.26
N LEU A 80 -14.60 16.87 13.21
CA LEU A 80 -15.11 16.99 14.58
C LEU A 80 -14.09 17.64 15.54
N ALA A 81 -12.90 18.00 15.04
CA ALA A 81 -11.93 18.72 15.85
C ALA A 81 -12.39 20.17 16.04
N ASP A 82 -12.69 20.53 17.28
CA ASP A 82 -12.89 21.93 17.68
C ASP A 82 -11.51 22.53 17.98
N THR A 83 -10.80 22.96 16.93
CA THR A 83 -9.44 23.49 17.02
C THR A 83 -9.22 24.63 16.02
N GLU A 84 -8.49 25.66 16.45
CA GLU A 84 -8.01 26.72 15.56
C GLU A 84 -6.87 26.24 14.65
N GLU A 85 -6.08 25.27 15.13
CA GLU A 85 -5.03 24.60 14.34
C GLU A 85 -5.66 23.70 13.28
N LYS A 86 -5.43 24.01 12.01
CA LYS A 86 -6.02 23.31 10.85
C LYS A 86 -4.97 22.58 10.02
N ASN A 87 -3.71 22.62 10.42
CA ASN A 87 -2.65 21.93 9.70
C ASN A 87 -2.70 20.44 10.05
N SER A 88 -2.83 19.63 9.01
CA SER A 88 -2.67 18.18 9.10
C SER A 88 -1.19 17.84 9.01
N LYS A 89 -0.73 16.91 9.85
CA LYS A 89 0.64 16.39 9.82
C LYS A 89 0.63 14.88 9.60
N VAL A 90 1.37 14.42 8.59
CA VAL A 90 1.57 12.98 8.31
C VAL A 90 3.05 12.74 8.08
N GLU A 91 3.57 11.70 8.72
CA GLU A 91 4.97 11.28 8.65
C GLU A 91 5.00 9.76 8.57
N ILE A 92 5.97 9.24 7.83
CA ILE A 92 6.26 7.81 7.72
C ILE A 92 7.75 7.56 7.89
N GLU A 93 8.06 6.58 8.72
CA GLU A 93 9.40 6.00 8.84
C GLU A 93 9.44 4.69 8.05
N PHE A 94 10.44 4.51 7.19
CA PHE A 94 10.57 3.33 6.34
C PHE A 94 12.03 2.97 6.09
N LYS A 95 12.29 1.69 5.78
CA LYS A 95 13.63 1.17 5.45
C LYS A 95 13.68 0.80 3.97
N THR A 96 14.69 1.29 3.26
CA THR A 96 14.95 0.88 1.87
C THR A 96 16.45 0.93 1.59
N LYS A 97 16.95 -0.04 0.82
CA LYS A 97 18.38 -0.15 0.46
C LYS A 97 19.33 0.00 1.67
N GLY A 98 18.96 -0.62 2.79
CA GLY A 98 19.76 -0.64 4.02
C GLY A 98 19.81 0.67 4.81
N LYS A 99 18.97 1.67 4.46
CA LYS A 99 18.84 2.94 5.18
C LYS A 99 17.42 3.14 5.69
N CYS A 100 17.30 3.76 6.85
CA CYS A 100 16.00 4.17 7.40
C CYS A 100 15.79 5.67 7.12
N PHE A 101 14.57 6.03 6.74
CA PHE A 101 14.19 7.39 6.43
C PHE A 101 12.96 7.79 7.24
N ALA A 102 12.91 9.04 7.67
CA ALA A 102 11.68 9.70 8.12
C ALA A 102 11.30 10.76 7.10
N TYR A 103 10.17 10.58 6.42
CA TYR A 103 9.61 11.55 5.49
C TYR A 103 8.26 12.04 5.99
N GLY A 104 8.07 13.35 6.04
CA GLY A 104 6.82 13.92 6.50
C GLY A 104 6.49 15.26 5.87
N ILE A 105 5.21 15.60 5.98
CA ILE A 105 4.65 16.86 5.52
C ILE A 105 3.64 17.40 6.53
N GLU A 106 3.58 18.71 6.58
CA GLU A 106 2.51 19.48 7.20
C GLU A 106 1.77 20.24 6.10
N PHE A 107 0.44 20.19 6.08
CA PHE A 107 -0.35 20.71 4.96
C PHE A 107 -1.75 21.18 5.39
N THR A 108 -2.35 21.98 4.52
CA THR A 108 -3.77 22.39 4.61
C THR A 108 -4.44 22.17 3.25
N ILE A 109 -5.75 22.46 3.16
CA ILE A 109 -6.48 22.50 1.88
C ILE A 109 -5.81 23.46 0.87
N GLY A 110 -5.03 24.44 1.36
CA GLY A 110 -4.27 25.38 0.54
C GLY A 110 -2.90 24.90 0.07
N GLY A 111 -2.50 23.65 0.37
CA GLY A 111 -1.21 23.09 -0.05
C GLY A 111 -0.28 22.75 1.12
N ILE A 112 0.99 22.49 0.78
CA ILE A 112 2.04 22.12 1.73
C ILE A 112 2.46 23.36 2.54
N LYS A 113 2.83 23.15 3.82
CA LYS A 113 3.35 24.17 4.74
C LYS A 113 4.77 23.86 5.16
N GLU A 114 5.01 22.60 5.53
CA GLU A 114 6.34 22.08 5.82
C GLU A 114 6.53 20.71 5.15
N GLU A 115 7.76 20.39 4.77
CA GLU A 115 8.15 19.10 4.18
C GLU A 115 9.57 18.78 4.63
N TRP A 116 9.83 17.53 5.00
CA TRP A 116 11.15 17.12 5.46
C TRP A 116 11.49 15.68 5.09
N LEU A 117 12.78 15.42 4.99
CA LEU A 117 13.36 14.10 4.87
C LEU A 117 14.60 14.01 5.77
N PHE A 118 14.63 12.99 6.62
CA PHE A 118 15.80 12.63 7.43
C PHE A 118 16.24 11.21 7.12
N GLU A 119 17.55 10.97 7.10
CA GLU A 119 18.13 9.62 7.23
C GLU A 119 18.27 9.33 8.73
N ILE A 120 17.49 8.39 9.24
CA ILE A 120 17.39 8.08 10.67
C ILE A 120 18.13 6.78 10.99
N ASN A 121 18.52 6.64 12.25
CA ASN A 121 19.00 5.37 12.82
C ASN A 121 18.60 5.32 14.30
N SER A 122 18.95 4.26 15.02
CA SER A 122 18.57 4.09 16.43
C SER A 122 19.16 5.13 17.42
N ARG A 123 19.97 6.08 16.94
CA ARG A 123 20.72 7.05 17.78
C ARG A 123 20.65 8.50 17.29
N THR A 124 20.55 8.73 16.00
CA THR A 124 20.69 10.05 15.39
C THR A 124 19.83 10.19 14.15
N ASP A 125 19.30 11.39 13.96
CA ASP A 125 18.60 11.79 12.75
C ASP A 125 19.49 12.74 11.96
N LYS A 126 19.81 12.36 10.72
CA LYS A 126 20.61 13.19 9.81
C LYS A 126 19.66 13.85 8.83
N GLU A 127 19.62 15.17 8.89
CA GLU A 127 18.84 15.96 7.94
C GLU A 127 19.31 15.68 6.50
N VAL A 128 18.36 15.44 5.60
CA VAL A 128 18.59 15.47 4.15
C VAL A 128 18.14 16.82 3.61
N PHE A 129 16.88 17.17 3.88
CA PHE A 129 16.37 18.53 3.68
C PHE A 129 15.19 18.82 4.62
N THR A 130 14.99 20.10 4.92
CA THR A 130 13.69 20.60 5.39
C THR A 130 13.27 21.79 4.55
N ARG A 131 11.96 21.97 4.41
CA ARG A 131 11.32 23.05 3.69
C ARG A 131 10.23 23.64 4.56
N LYS A 132 10.23 24.97 4.69
CA LYS A 132 9.13 25.74 5.27
C LYS A 132 8.63 26.77 4.27
N ILE A 133 7.32 26.85 4.10
CA ILE A 133 6.69 27.82 3.19
C ILE A 133 6.23 29.02 4.01
N THR A 134 6.83 30.18 3.75
CA THR A 134 6.49 31.45 4.40
C THR A 134 5.91 32.43 3.38
N ALA A 135 5.45 33.60 3.85
CA ALA A 135 4.97 34.65 2.96
C ALA A 135 6.04 35.17 1.99
N ALA A 136 7.33 35.00 2.33
CA ALA A 136 8.47 35.40 1.50
C ALA A 136 8.88 34.34 0.46
N GLY A 137 8.32 33.12 0.54
CA GLY A 137 8.63 32.01 -0.36
C GLY A 137 9.03 30.74 0.39
N ASN A 138 9.82 29.89 -0.26
CA ASN A 138 10.33 28.67 0.36
C ASN A 138 11.64 28.94 1.11
N GLU A 139 11.69 28.56 2.38
CA GLU A 139 12.89 28.48 3.21
C GLU A 139 13.35 27.03 3.27
N PHE A 140 14.62 26.78 2.92
CA PHE A 140 15.18 25.43 2.90
C PHE A 140 16.43 25.32 3.77
N THR A 141 16.54 24.18 4.43
CA THR A 141 17.80 23.69 4.97
C THR A 141 18.14 22.37 4.29
N PHE A 142 19.43 22.12 4.12
CA PHE A 142 19.94 20.91 3.51
C PHE A 142 21.01 20.33 4.43
N GLY A 143 21.04 19.00 4.49
CA GLY A 143 22.13 18.26 5.09
C GLY A 143 23.41 18.34 4.27
N LYS A 144 24.24 17.31 4.40
CA LYS A 144 25.47 17.20 3.60
C LYS A 144 25.10 17.00 2.12
N VAL A 145 25.49 17.97 1.29
CA VAL A 145 25.38 17.90 -0.18
C VAL A 145 26.70 17.41 -0.75
N ASP A 146 26.68 16.34 -1.53
CA ASP A 146 27.85 15.85 -2.25
C ASP A 146 27.96 16.55 -3.63
N GLY A 147 29.17 16.91 -4.06
CA GLY A 147 29.41 17.51 -5.37
C GLY A 147 30.13 18.86 -5.34
N ASN A 148 30.11 19.55 -6.48
CA ASN A 148 30.77 20.84 -6.68
C ASN A 148 29.80 22.02 -6.51
N GLU A 149 30.29 23.23 -6.77
CA GLU A 149 29.49 24.45 -6.70
C GLU A 149 28.29 24.44 -7.66
N GLU A 150 28.44 23.88 -8.88
CA GLU A 150 27.35 23.73 -9.84
C GLU A 150 26.22 22.85 -9.30
N THR A 151 26.58 21.77 -8.59
CA THR A 151 25.61 20.88 -7.93
C THR A 151 24.81 21.64 -6.86
N SER A 152 25.51 22.46 -6.08
CA SER A 152 24.89 23.30 -5.05
C SER A 152 23.99 24.39 -5.66
N MET A 153 24.39 24.98 -6.79
CA MET A 153 23.58 25.96 -7.52
C MET A 153 22.31 25.34 -8.10
N LEU A 154 22.42 24.15 -8.72
CA LEU A 154 21.27 23.41 -9.23
C LEU A 154 20.28 23.06 -8.10
N LEU A 155 20.78 22.56 -6.97
CA LEU A 155 19.96 22.24 -5.80
C LEU A 155 19.16 23.46 -5.33
N LYS A 156 19.84 24.60 -5.14
CA LYS A 156 19.19 25.87 -4.76
C LYS A 156 18.17 26.33 -5.79
N PHE A 157 18.48 26.21 -7.08
CA PHE A 157 17.53 26.56 -8.14
C PHE A 157 16.26 25.72 -8.08
N ILE A 158 16.39 24.39 -7.95
CA ILE A 158 15.25 23.48 -7.80
C ILE A 158 14.44 23.87 -6.56
N ALA A 159 15.11 24.08 -5.41
CA ALA A 159 14.48 24.44 -4.15
C ALA A 159 13.64 25.73 -4.28
N HIS A 160 14.24 26.82 -4.75
CA HIS A 160 13.55 28.10 -4.91
C HIS A 160 12.43 28.08 -5.96
N SER A 161 12.54 27.22 -6.97
CA SER A 161 11.53 27.08 -8.04
C SER A 161 10.51 25.96 -7.81
N THR A 162 10.51 25.34 -6.63
CA THR A 162 9.52 24.33 -6.24
C THR A 162 8.19 24.99 -5.88
N PRO A 163 7.09 24.69 -6.57
CA PRO A 163 5.76 25.23 -6.26
C PRO A 163 5.27 24.87 -4.85
N SER A 164 4.41 25.70 -4.25
CA SER A 164 3.90 25.48 -2.88
C SER A 164 2.96 24.29 -2.72
N ASP A 165 2.36 23.83 -3.83
CA ASP A 165 1.49 22.66 -3.91
C ASP A 165 2.24 21.41 -4.43
N SER A 166 3.54 21.51 -4.68
CA SER A 166 4.37 20.39 -5.14
C SER A 166 5.37 20.00 -4.06
N SER A 167 5.57 18.70 -3.87
CA SER A 167 6.60 18.17 -2.98
C SER A 167 7.99 18.38 -3.59
N PHE A 168 8.94 18.85 -2.77
CA PHE A 168 10.34 18.96 -3.13
C PHE A 168 10.96 17.58 -3.43
N LEU A 169 10.60 16.53 -2.68
CA LEU A 169 11.01 15.15 -2.97
C LEU A 169 10.72 14.77 -4.44
N SER A 170 9.51 15.10 -4.91
CA SER A 170 9.09 14.83 -6.29
C SER A 170 9.77 15.72 -7.33
N GLU A 171 9.86 17.03 -7.08
CA GLU A 171 10.42 18.01 -8.02
C GLU A 171 11.93 17.85 -8.18
N TYR A 172 12.64 17.47 -7.10
CA TYR A 172 14.06 17.15 -7.16
C TYR A 172 14.34 16.03 -8.15
N VAL A 173 13.61 14.90 -8.06
CA VAL A 173 13.81 13.78 -9.00
C VAL A 173 13.37 14.16 -10.41
N ARG A 174 12.21 14.81 -10.57
CA ARG A 174 11.67 15.23 -11.87
C ARG A 174 12.63 16.14 -12.64
N ARG A 175 13.39 16.97 -11.95
CA ARG A 175 14.35 17.92 -12.53
C ARG A 175 15.79 17.40 -12.55
N ASN A 176 15.98 16.09 -12.35
CA ASN A 176 17.29 15.44 -12.33
C ASN A 176 18.24 16.07 -11.30
N GLY A 177 17.73 16.34 -10.10
CA GLY A 177 18.49 16.87 -8.97
C GLY A 177 19.72 16.01 -8.65
N LYS A 178 20.77 16.69 -8.18
CA LYS A 178 22.08 16.08 -7.86
C LYS A 178 22.55 16.49 -6.46
N GLY A 179 23.40 15.64 -5.89
CA GLY A 179 24.10 15.89 -4.62
C GLY A 179 23.41 15.37 -3.36
N LEU A 180 22.17 14.88 -3.48
CA LEU A 180 21.39 14.24 -2.42
C LEU A 180 20.80 12.92 -2.91
N GLU A 181 21.61 11.86 -3.01
CA GLU A 181 21.17 10.53 -3.47
C GLU A 181 20.09 9.89 -2.58
N THR A 182 20.04 10.28 -1.31
CA THR A 182 19.00 9.86 -0.36
C THR A 182 17.59 10.29 -0.81
N ILE A 183 17.45 11.42 -1.52
CA ILE A 183 16.17 11.85 -2.09
C ILE A 183 15.71 10.87 -3.18
N HIS A 184 16.62 10.43 -4.05
CA HIS A 184 16.31 9.42 -5.08
C HIS A 184 15.89 8.09 -4.45
N MET A 185 16.59 7.64 -3.41
CA MET A 185 16.24 6.41 -2.67
C MET A 185 14.83 6.48 -2.06
N ALA A 186 14.55 7.56 -1.33
CA ALA A 186 13.25 7.76 -0.68
C ALA A 186 12.12 7.87 -1.70
N LYS A 187 12.30 8.66 -2.78
CA LYS A 187 11.31 8.79 -3.84
C LYS A 187 11.05 7.45 -4.53
N ASN A 188 12.09 6.69 -4.85
CA ASN A 188 11.94 5.40 -5.55
C ASN A 188 11.20 4.38 -4.68
N TRP A 189 11.35 4.42 -3.35
CA TRP A 189 10.53 3.61 -2.47
C TRP A 189 9.04 3.98 -2.58
N PHE A 190 8.67 5.27 -2.58
CA PHE A 190 7.27 5.67 -2.80
C PHE A 190 6.73 5.29 -4.18
N ALA A 191 7.57 5.27 -5.21
CA ALA A 191 7.16 4.96 -6.58
C ALA A 191 7.00 3.46 -6.81
N ASP A 192 7.99 2.66 -6.39
CA ASP A 192 8.13 1.26 -6.78
C ASP A 192 8.13 0.30 -5.58
N GLY A 193 8.61 0.76 -4.43
CA GLY A 193 8.76 -0.04 -3.21
C GLY A 193 7.49 -0.18 -2.38
N LEU A 194 6.60 0.81 -2.40
CA LEU A 194 5.35 0.82 -1.63
C LEU A 194 4.14 0.55 -2.55
N LYS A 195 3.34 -0.46 -2.23
CA LYS A 195 2.14 -0.84 -2.99
C LYS A 195 0.93 -0.86 -2.06
N ILE A 196 -0.13 -0.14 -2.43
CA ILE A 196 -1.34 -0.01 -1.60
C ILE A 196 -2.55 -0.62 -2.32
N ILE A 197 -3.21 -1.59 -1.68
CA ILE A 197 -4.41 -2.27 -2.17
C ILE A 197 -5.60 -1.81 -1.35
N PHE A 198 -6.50 -1.06 -1.97
CA PHE A 198 -7.79 -0.70 -1.39
C PHE A 198 -8.85 -1.76 -1.69
N PRO A 199 -10.02 -1.69 -1.03
CA PRO A 199 -11.10 -2.64 -1.24
C PRO A 199 -11.66 -2.63 -2.66
N SER A 200 -11.49 -1.51 -3.39
CA SER A 200 -11.90 -1.35 -4.79
C SER A 200 -10.75 -1.55 -5.80
N THR A 201 -9.52 -1.78 -5.33
CA THR A 201 -8.38 -2.04 -6.23
C THR A 201 -8.59 -3.39 -6.90
N ARG A 202 -8.52 -3.40 -8.24
CA ARG A 202 -8.53 -4.60 -9.07
C ARG A 202 -7.16 -4.73 -9.74
N LEU A 203 -6.43 -5.78 -9.40
CA LEU A 203 -5.11 -6.12 -9.97
C LEU A 203 -5.25 -7.19 -11.06
N GLN A 204 -6.32 -7.10 -11.87
CA GLN A 204 -6.78 -8.08 -12.86
C GLN A 204 -5.87 -8.23 -14.10
N GLY A 205 -4.55 -8.12 -13.91
CA GLY A 205 -3.56 -8.21 -14.96
C GLY A 205 -2.48 -9.25 -14.73
N ILE A 206 -2.73 -10.23 -13.86
CA ILE A 206 -1.76 -11.30 -13.63
C ILE A 206 -1.43 -12.07 -14.90
N SER A 207 -2.42 -12.28 -15.76
CA SER A 207 -2.20 -12.96 -17.04
C SER A 207 -1.23 -12.20 -17.95
N PHE A 208 -1.15 -10.87 -17.84
CA PHE A 208 -0.18 -10.05 -18.57
C PHE A 208 1.25 -10.31 -18.10
N LEU A 209 1.43 -10.59 -16.82
CA LEU A 209 2.75 -10.90 -16.26
C LEU A 209 3.17 -12.31 -16.65
N THR A 210 2.24 -13.26 -16.71
CA THR A 210 2.52 -14.68 -16.94
C THR A 210 2.66 -15.07 -18.41
N GLU A 211 2.07 -14.34 -19.36
CA GLU A 211 1.96 -14.76 -20.77
C GLU A 211 3.31 -15.07 -21.44
N ASN A 212 4.37 -14.37 -21.02
CA ASN A 212 5.73 -14.59 -21.52
C ASN A 212 6.70 -15.05 -20.41
N ASN A 213 6.17 -15.63 -19.33
CA ASN A 213 6.96 -16.09 -18.20
C ASN A 213 6.40 -17.41 -17.63
N ASP A 214 6.91 -18.52 -18.15
CA ASP A 214 6.49 -19.87 -17.77
C ASP A 214 6.65 -20.14 -16.26
N GLU A 215 7.73 -19.63 -15.65
CA GLU A 215 7.95 -19.77 -14.20
C GLU A 215 6.88 -19.05 -13.39
N LEU A 216 6.52 -17.84 -13.82
CA LEU A 216 5.46 -17.06 -13.18
C LEU A 216 4.08 -17.69 -13.38
N GLN A 217 3.83 -18.27 -14.56
CA GLN A 217 2.59 -19.00 -14.85
C GLN A 217 2.45 -20.22 -13.93
N GLU A 218 3.51 -21.02 -13.78
CA GLU A 218 3.51 -22.19 -12.89
C GLU A 218 3.36 -21.80 -11.42
N THR A 219 4.01 -20.70 -11.00
CA THR A 219 3.83 -20.16 -9.65
C THR A 219 2.38 -19.71 -9.42
N THR A 220 1.76 -19.06 -10.42
CA THR A 220 0.36 -18.64 -10.37
C THR A 220 -0.58 -19.84 -10.25
N ARG A 221 -0.41 -20.87 -11.08
CA ARG A 221 -1.18 -22.13 -11.00
C ARG A 221 -1.04 -22.82 -9.65
N SER A 222 0.18 -22.85 -9.10
CA SER A 222 0.46 -23.44 -7.79
C SER A 222 -0.27 -22.69 -6.67
N LEU A 223 -0.30 -21.36 -6.72
CA LEU A 223 -1.05 -20.54 -5.76
C LEU A 223 -2.56 -20.72 -5.91
N LEU A 224 -3.08 -20.76 -7.14
CA LEU A 224 -4.50 -21.05 -7.40
C LEU A 224 -4.91 -22.41 -6.82
N ALA A 225 -4.10 -23.44 -7.03
CA ALA A 225 -4.30 -24.76 -6.46
C ALA A 225 -4.23 -24.76 -4.92
N TYR A 226 -3.30 -23.99 -4.33
CA TYR A 226 -3.16 -23.86 -2.88
C TYR A 226 -4.40 -23.26 -2.21
N PHE A 227 -5.01 -22.26 -2.84
CA PHE A 227 -6.24 -21.63 -2.34
C PHE A 227 -7.52 -22.38 -2.70
N ASN A 228 -7.47 -23.22 -3.74
CA ASN A 228 -8.50 -24.18 -4.13
C ASN A 228 -9.91 -23.56 -4.29
N THR A 229 -10.00 -22.46 -5.06
CA THR A 229 -11.29 -21.81 -5.39
C THR A 229 -12.04 -22.49 -6.54
N GLY A 230 -11.45 -23.50 -7.17
CA GLY A 230 -11.92 -24.14 -8.41
C GLY A 230 -11.25 -23.61 -9.66
N ILE A 231 -10.72 -22.38 -9.61
CA ILE A 231 -9.92 -21.80 -10.69
C ILE A 231 -8.57 -22.53 -10.75
N SER A 232 -8.26 -23.08 -11.92
CA SER A 232 -7.02 -23.80 -12.20
C SER A 232 -5.97 -22.96 -12.92
N ASP A 233 -6.40 -21.96 -13.68
CA ASP A 233 -5.52 -21.07 -14.44
C ASP A 233 -6.22 -19.75 -14.76
N VAL A 234 -5.46 -18.74 -15.16
CA VAL A 234 -6.00 -17.46 -15.64
C VAL A 234 -5.23 -17.07 -16.90
N ARG A 235 -5.95 -16.87 -18.01
CA ARG A 235 -5.35 -16.68 -19.34
C ARG A 235 -5.96 -15.50 -20.07
N LEU A 236 -5.20 -14.94 -21.02
CA LEU A 236 -5.70 -13.94 -21.95
C LEU A 236 -6.39 -14.58 -23.13
N TYR A 237 -7.57 -14.05 -23.45
CA TYR A 237 -8.31 -14.41 -24.64
C TYR A 237 -8.50 -13.18 -25.50
N LYS A 238 -8.12 -13.29 -26.77
CA LYS A 238 -8.39 -12.26 -27.77
C LYS A 238 -9.89 -12.11 -27.96
N ILE A 239 -10.38 -10.88 -27.88
CA ILE A 239 -11.79 -10.53 -28.07
C ILE A 239 -11.93 -9.54 -29.22
N LYS A 240 -13.13 -9.44 -29.77
CA LYS A 240 -13.41 -8.45 -30.81
C LYS A 240 -13.89 -7.15 -30.18
N LYS A 241 -13.69 -6.04 -30.90
CA LYS A 241 -14.19 -4.72 -30.47
C LYS A 241 -15.71 -4.73 -30.29
N GLU A 242 -16.44 -5.49 -31.10
CA GLU A 242 -17.91 -5.54 -31.05
C GLU A 242 -18.43 -6.20 -29.77
N ASP A 243 -17.61 -6.99 -29.08
CA ASP A 243 -17.97 -7.69 -27.85
C ASP A 243 -17.85 -6.78 -26.60
N VAL A 244 -17.33 -5.55 -26.76
CA VAL A 244 -17.08 -4.61 -25.66
C VAL A 244 -17.61 -3.23 -25.97
N ASN A 245 -18.20 -2.58 -24.96
CA ASN A 245 -18.77 -1.25 -25.10
C ASN A 245 -17.68 -0.15 -25.01
N LEU A 246 -16.87 -0.07 -26.07
CA LEU A 246 -15.77 0.90 -26.20
C LEU A 246 -16.24 2.21 -26.82
N SER A 247 -16.14 3.31 -26.07
CA SER A 247 -16.35 4.65 -26.64
C SER A 247 -15.25 5.01 -27.63
N SER A 248 -15.61 5.78 -28.67
CA SER A 248 -14.65 6.32 -29.64
C SER A 248 -13.55 7.12 -28.95
N ASP A 249 -13.93 7.98 -28.01
CA ASP A 249 -13.00 8.87 -27.31
C ASP A 249 -11.97 8.09 -26.49
N LEU A 250 -12.37 6.98 -25.86
CA LEU A 250 -11.43 6.14 -25.11
C LEU A 250 -10.44 5.46 -26.06
N LEU A 251 -10.94 4.92 -27.17
CA LEU A 251 -10.09 4.27 -28.18
C LEU A 251 -9.10 5.27 -28.79
N ASP A 252 -9.57 6.48 -29.14
CA ASP A 252 -8.72 7.55 -29.66
C ASP A 252 -7.67 7.98 -28.63
N ASN A 253 -8.03 8.08 -27.35
CA ASN A 253 -7.08 8.37 -26.27
C ASN A 253 -6.03 7.27 -26.12
N ILE A 254 -6.43 6.00 -26.20
CA ILE A 254 -5.51 4.86 -26.21
C ILE A 254 -4.56 5.03 -27.40
N LEU A 255 -5.07 5.03 -28.63
CA LEU A 255 -4.30 5.11 -29.86
C LEU A 255 -3.44 6.39 -29.97
N SER A 256 -3.85 7.50 -29.37
CA SER A 256 -3.07 8.75 -29.37
C SER A 256 -1.73 8.63 -28.65
N LYS A 257 -1.60 7.69 -27.71
CA LYS A 257 -0.32 7.39 -27.02
C LYS A 257 0.65 6.60 -27.90
N ALA A 258 0.18 6.01 -29.00
CA ALA A 258 0.98 5.29 -30.00
C ALA A 258 1.88 6.20 -30.84
N LYS A 259 1.73 7.53 -30.74
CA LYS A 259 2.24 8.53 -31.69
C LYS A 259 3.77 8.59 -31.91
N ASN A 260 4.54 7.70 -31.28
CA ASN A 260 5.99 7.59 -31.47
C ASN A 260 6.44 6.36 -32.27
N GLY A 261 5.53 5.67 -32.97
CA GLY A 261 5.89 4.55 -33.88
C GLY A 261 6.48 3.33 -33.16
N LYS A 262 6.24 3.19 -31.86
CA LYS A 262 6.61 2.01 -31.06
C LYS A 262 5.35 1.26 -30.68
N ALA A 263 5.40 -0.06 -30.76
CA ALA A 263 4.38 -0.91 -30.16
C ALA A 263 4.34 -0.67 -28.65
N TYR A 264 3.15 -0.70 -28.08
CA TYR A 264 2.96 -0.62 -26.64
C TYR A 264 1.72 -1.41 -26.24
N SER A 265 1.74 -1.92 -25.01
CA SER A 265 0.59 -2.59 -24.41
C SER A 265 0.07 -1.72 -23.26
N MET A 266 -1.25 -1.60 -23.13
CA MET A 266 -1.88 -0.83 -22.06
C MET A 266 -3.16 -1.51 -21.58
N ALA A 267 -3.33 -1.59 -20.26
CA ALA A 267 -4.58 -2.02 -19.66
C ALA A 267 -5.52 -0.82 -19.49
N ALA A 268 -6.81 -1.02 -19.75
CA ALA A 268 -7.87 -0.04 -19.48
C ALA A 268 -9.10 -0.75 -18.91
N THR A 269 -9.80 -0.08 -17.98
CA THR A 269 -11.06 -0.58 -17.45
C THR A 269 -12.22 -0.05 -18.30
N VAL A 270 -13.00 -0.95 -18.88
CA VAL A 270 -14.12 -0.64 -19.77
C VAL A 270 -15.35 -1.40 -19.27
N GLY A 271 -16.42 -0.68 -18.94
CA GLY A 271 -17.65 -1.32 -18.41
C GLY A 271 -17.44 -2.11 -17.11
N GLY A 272 -16.40 -1.79 -16.34
CA GLY A 272 -16.03 -2.53 -15.12
C GLY A 272 -15.10 -3.74 -15.35
N GLU A 273 -14.74 -4.03 -16.60
CA GLU A 273 -13.83 -5.12 -16.96
C GLU A 273 -12.46 -4.56 -17.36
N MET A 274 -11.38 -5.23 -16.94
CA MET A 274 -10.03 -4.89 -17.37
C MET A 274 -9.73 -5.54 -18.73
N LEU A 275 -9.39 -4.70 -19.72
CA LEU A 275 -8.99 -5.11 -21.06
C LEU A 275 -7.55 -4.69 -21.32
N LEU A 276 -6.82 -5.51 -22.07
CA LEU A 276 -5.49 -5.16 -22.59
C LEU A 276 -5.59 -4.80 -24.06
N PHE A 277 -4.97 -3.68 -24.39
CA PHE A 277 -4.79 -3.21 -25.75
C PHE A 277 -3.33 -3.40 -26.11
N GLU A 278 -3.06 -4.25 -27.09
CA GLU A 278 -1.75 -4.34 -27.73
C GLU A 278 -1.79 -3.56 -29.02
N VAL A 279 -1.12 -2.40 -29.04
CA VAL A 279 -1.12 -1.50 -30.19
C VAL A 279 0.21 -1.62 -30.90
N ASN A 280 0.16 -1.94 -32.19
CA ASN A 280 1.34 -2.06 -33.01
C ASN A 280 1.83 -0.69 -33.51
N ALA A 281 3.08 -0.65 -34.00
CA ALA A 281 3.73 0.57 -34.47
C ALA A 281 2.98 1.30 -35.61
N ASN A 282 2.10 0.59 -36.32
CA ASN A 282 1.32 1.11 -37.44
C ASN A 282 -0.10 1.59 -37.03
N GLY A 283 -0.42 1.56 -35.74
CA GLY A 283 -1.71 2.01 -35.20
C GLY A 283 -2.85 0.98 -35.25
N GLY A 284 -2.59 -0.24 -35.72
CA GLY A 284 -3.48 -1.37 -35.51
C GLY A 284 -3.40 -1.86 -34.06
N TYR A 285 -4.46 -2.50 -33.59
CA TYR A 285 -4.52 -2.97 -32.20
C TYR A 285 -5.24 -4.30 -32.08
N GLU A 286 -4.90 -5.03 -31.02
CA GLU A 286 -5.60 -6.22 -30.56
C GLU A 286 -6.12 -6.00 -29.14
N ILE A 287 -7.27 -6.59 -28.83
CA ILE A 287 -7.90 -6.49 -27.51
C ILE A 287 -7.91 -7.88 -26.87
N TYR A 288 -7.44 -7.95 -25.64
CA TYR A 288 -7.44 -9.16 -24.84
C TYR A 288 -8.21 -8.95 -23.54
N LYS A 289 -8.86 -10.02 -23.09
CA LYS A 289 -9.55 -10.09 -21.82
C LYS A 289 -9.01 -11.24 -20.98
N GLN A 290 -8.79 -10.97 -19.70
CA GLN A 290 -8.41 -12.01 -18.73
C GLN A 290 -9.64 -12.87 -18.41
N LYS A 291 -9.50 -14.20 -18.49
CA LYS A 291 -10.56 -15.17 -18.16
C LYS A 291 -10.04 -16.25 -17.21
N ALA A 292 -10.94 -16.77 -16.38
CA ALA A 292 -10.65 -17.87 -15.46
C ALA A 292 -10.85 -19.22 -16.17
N VAL A 293 -9.95 -20.15 -15.92
CA VAL A 293 -10.01 -21.52 -16.44
C VAL A 293 -10.28 -22.47 -15.29
N HIS A 294 -11.35 -23.24 -15.41
CA HIS A 294 -11.74 -24.30 -14.50
C HIS A 294 -11.55 -25.65 -15.16
N ARG A 295 -11.50 -26.71 -14.35
CA ARG A 295 -11.47 -28.09 -14.85
C ARG A 295 -12.75 -28.81 -14.47
N ASN A 296 -13.44 -29.35 -15.47
CA ASN A 296 -14.56 -30.24 -15.24
C ASN A 296 -14.03 -31.54 -14.62
N LEU A 297 -14.46 -31.86 -13.40
CA LEU A 297 -13.97 -33.03 -12.67
C LEU A 297 -14.40 -34.38 -13.29
N THR A 298 -15.50 -34.38 -14.04
CA THR A 298 -16.05 -35.60 -14.67
C THR A 298 -15.40 -35.89 -16.01
N SER A 299 -15.30 -34.88 -16.88
CA SER A 299 -14.72 -35.03 -18.23
C SER A 299 -13.23 -34.72 -18.30
N GLY A 300 -12.66 -34.06 -17.29
CA GLY A 300 -11.28 -33.59 -17.27
C GLY A 300 -11.00 -32.39 -18.19
N THR A 301 -12.02 -31.87 -18.89
CA THR A 301 -11.90 -30.78 -19.87
C THR A 301 -11.83 -29.42 -19.19
N GLU A 302 -11.08 -28.50 -19.78
CA GLU A 302 -11.08 -27.10 -19.36
C GLU A 302 -12.39 -26.41 -19.76
N VAL A 303 -12.89 -25.55 -18.86
CA VAL A 303 -14.05 -24.68 -19.08
C VAL A 303 -13.63 -23.26 -18.74
N VAL A 304 -13.92 -22.32 -19.63
CA VAL A 304 -13.47 -20.93 -19.50
C VAL A 304 -14.65 -20.08 -19.07
N PHE A 305 -14.44 -19.24 -18.07
CA PHE A 305 -15.41 -18.30 -17.52
C PHE A 305 -14.87 -16.87 -17.63
N ASP A 306 -15.75 -15.93 -17.93
CA ASP A 306 -15.44 -14.52 -17.76
C ASP A 306 -15.29 -14.20 -16.26
N LEU A 307 -14.39 -13.28 -15.90
CA LEU A 307 -14.19 -12.93 -14.49
C LEU A 307 -15.44 -12.35 -13.83
N SER A 308 -16.39 -11.83 -14.60
CA SER A 308 -17.69 -11.37 -14.12
C SER A 308 -18.64 -12.52 -13.73
N GLU A 309 -18.35 -13.75 -14.12
CA GLU A 309 -19.07 -14.96 -13.70
C GLU A 309 -18.51 -15.56 -12.39
N GLU A 310 -17.33 -15.09 -11.95
CA GLU A 310 -16.69 -15.55 -10.72
C GLU A 310 -17.27 -14.86 -9.48
N SER A 311 -17.14 -15.54 -8.33
CA SER A 311 -17.47 -14.93 -7.05
C SER A 311 -16.54 -13.76 -6.74
N ASP A 312 -17.04 -12.72 -6.07
CA ASP A 312 -16.22 -11.58 -5.64
C ASP A 312 -15.01 -12.01 -4.80
N GLY A 313 -15.16 -13.06 -3.97
CA GLY A 313 -14.06 -13.63 -3.19
C GLY A 313 -12.99 -14.30 -4.04
N SER A 314 -13.38 -15.02 -5.09
CA SER A 314 -12.46 -15.60 -6.08
C SER A 314 -11.69 -14.51 -6.81
N ILE A 315 -12.39 -13.46 -7.28
CA ILE A 315 -11.75 -12.31 -7.96
C ILE A 315 -10.79 -11.60 -7.01
N ARG A 316 -11.19 -11.39 -5.75
CA ARG A 316 -10.34 -10.75 -4.74
C ARG A 316 -9.07 -11.55 -4.46
N LEU A 317 -9.17 -12.88 -4.47
CA LEU A 317 -7.99 -13.73 -4.36
C LEU A 317 -7.06 -13.56 -5.56
N LEU A 318 -7.60 -13.49 -6.78
CA LEU A 318 -6.79 -13.21 -7.98
C LEU A 318 -6.04 -11.89 -7.87
N ASP A 319 -6.62 -10.88 -7.20
CA ASP A 319 -5.94 -9.61 -6.93
C ASP A 319 -4.73 -9.78 -5.98
N PHE A 320 -4.74 -10.79 -5.09
CA PHE A 320 -3.65 -11.04 -4.13
C PHE A 320 -2.54 -11.96 -4.64
N ILE A 321 -2.77 -12.75 -5.69
CA ILE A 321 -1.72 -13.64 -6.23
C ILE A 321 -0.50 -12.85 -6.72
N PRO A 322 -0.62 -11.77 -7.52
CA PRO A 322 0.53 -10.96 -7.92
C PRO A 322 1.30 -10.41 -6.74
N MET A 323 0.58 -9.98 -5.70
CA MET A 323 1.18 -9.48 -4.46
C MET A 323 2.00 -10.55 -3.75
N LEU A 324 1.47 -11.77 -3.60
CA LEU A 324 2.20 -12.86 -2.94
C LEU A 324 3.48 -13.24 -3.69
N ILE A 325 3.44 -13.18 -5.02
CA ILE A 325 4.61 -13.41 -5.85
C ILE A 325 5.62 -12.27 -5.68
N ASP A 326 5.16 -11.03 -5.74
CA ASP A 326 6.00 -9.85 -5.62
C ASP A 326 6.68 -9.75 -4.24
N LEU A 327 5.93 -9.99 -3.16
CA LEU A 327 6.46 -10.09 -1.78
C LEU A 327 7.49 -11.23 -1.61
N LYS A 328 7.44 -12.24 -2.48
CA LYS A 328 8.42 -13.33 -2.47
C LYS A 328 9.66 -12.96 -3.28
N GLN A 329 9.52 -12.25 -4.39
CA GLN A 329 10.60 -12.03 -5.37
C GLN A 329 11.34 -10.70 -5.20
N ASN A 330 10.68 -9.66 -4.70
CA ASN A 330 11.19 -8.29 -4.66
C ASN A 330 11.20 -7.71 -3.23
N GLU A 331 12.03 -6.70 -3.01
CA GLU A 331 12.04 -5.90 -1.77
C GLU A 331 10.95 -4.83 -1.83
N VAL A 332 9.73 -5.21 -1.43
CA VAL A 332 8.52 -4.38 -1.53
C VAL A 332 7.70 -4.44 -0.24
N ASP A 333 6.98 -3.34 -0.01
CA ASP A 333 6.07 -3.17 1.11
C ASP A 333 4.63 -3.07 0.58
N TYR A 334 3.75 -3.92 1.10
CA TYR A 334 2.34 -3.94 0.77
C TYR A 334 1.50 -3.46 1.93
N LEU A 335 0.61 -2.49 1.65
CA LEU A 335 -0.44 -2.04 2.55
C LEU A 335 -1.81 -2.41 2.00
N ILE A 336 -2.59 -3.19 2.74
CA ILE A 336 -3.91 -3.66 2.29
C ILE A 336 -5.00 -3.15 3.23
N ASP A 337 -5.98 -2.45 2.68
CA ASP A 337 -7.20 -2.11 3.43
C ASP A 337 -8.25 -3.20 3.21
N GLU A 338 -8.77 -3.72 4.33
CA GLU A 338 -9.74 -4.82 4.43
C GLU A 338 -9.28 -6.06 3.65
N ILE A 339 -8.23 -6.72 4.16
CA ILE A 339 -7.67 -7.92 3.51
C ILE A 339 -8.74 -9.02 3.33
N ASP A 340 -9.68 -9.13 4.26
CA ASP A 340 -10.70 -10.17 4.37
C ASP A 340 -12.00 -9.85 3.61
N ARG A 341 -12.09 -8.68 2.94
CA ARG A 341 -13.31 -8.28 2.25
C ARG A 341 -13.74 -9.32 1.20
N SER A 342 -14.99 -9.74 1.29
CA SER A 342 -15.64 -10.70 0.38
C SER A 342 -15.01 -12.09 0.35
N MET A 343 -14.11 -12.43 1.29
CA MET A 343 -13.45 -13.73 1.37
C MET A 343 -13.88 -14.52 2.60
N HIS A 344 -13.78 -15.85 2.50
CA HIS A 344 -13.96 -16.72 3.65
C HIS A 344 -12.78 -16.56 4.63
N PRO A 345 -13.00 -16.57 5.96
CA PRO A 345 -11.94 -16.37 6.97
C PRO A 345 -10.69 -17.25 6.79
N MET A 346 -10.90 -18.51 6.38
CA MET A 346 -9.81 -19.46 6.12
C MET A 346 -8.89 -19.03 4.96
N LEU A 347 -9.41 -18.30 3.97
CA LEU A 347 -8.59 -17.79 2.86
C LEU A 347 -7.64 -16.70 3.34
N SER A 348 -8.12 -15.78 4.19
CA SER A 348 -7.27 -14.76 4.80
C SER A 348 -6.15 -15.38 5.64
N GLN A 349 -6.46 -16.45 6.39
CA GLN A 349 -5.44 -17.21 7.12
C GLN A 349 -4.43 -17.86 6.17
N LYS A 350 -4.91 -18.49 5.08
CA LYS A 350 -4.05 -19.13 4.07
C LYS A 350 -3.12 -18.15 3.37
N ILE A 351 -3.57 -16.93 3.08
CA ILE A 351 -2.74 -15.84 2.52
C ILE A 351 -1.58 -15.54 3.47
N LEU A 352 -1.89 -15.40 4.76
CA LEU A 352 -0.89 -15.09 5.78
C LEU A 352 0.10 -16.24 6.00
N GLU A 353 -0.38 -17.49 6.03
CA GLU A 353 0.45 -18.69 6.05
C GLU A 353 1.39 -18.74 4.83
N CYS A 354 0.87 -18.45 3.63
CA CYS A 354 1.66 -18.40 2.40
C CYS A 354 2.76 -17.34 2.50
N TYR A 355 2.40 -16.11 2.91
CA TYR A 355 3.35 -15.02 3.10
C TYR A 355 4.47 -15.41 4.08
N PHE A 356 4.11 -15.87 5.28
CA PHE A 356 5.09 -16.24 6.31
C PHE A 356 5.97 -17.43 5.92
N SER A 357 5.42 -18.40 5.18
CA SER A 357 6.21 -19.53 4.66
C SER A 357 7.27 -19.09 3.63
N GLY A 358 7.04 -17.98 2.93
CA GLY A 358 7.96 -17.40 1.95
C GLY A 358 8.98 -16.44 2.54
N LEU A 359 8.93 -16.16 3.85
CA LEU A 359 9.86 -15.23 4.48
C LEU A 359 11.28 -15.82 4.57
N GLU A 360 12.23 -15.15 3.93
CA GLU A 360 13.65 -15.49 3.99
C GLU A 360 14.44 -14.52 4.88
N SER A 361 15.49 -15.05 5.52
CA SER A 361 16.44 -14.26 6.33
C SER A 361 17.39 -13.51 5.40
N GLY A 362 17.01 -12.29 5.00
CA GLY A 362 17.82 -11.44 4.11
C GLY A 362 17.02 -10.65 3.08
N ARG A 363 15.70 -10.89 2.93
CA ARG A 363 14.82 -10.02 2.16
C ARG A 363 14.05 -9.08 3.06
N ASP A 364 14.09 -7.80 2.71
CA ASP A 364 13.30 -6.75 3.35
C ASP A 364 11.98 -6.57 2.59
N THR A 365 10.94 -7.22 3.11
CA THR A 365 9.56 -7.05 2.66
C THR A 365 8.66 -6.87 3.85
N GLN A 366 7.59 -6.09 3.68
CA GLN A 366 6.62 -5.85 4.74
C GLN A 366 5.19 -5.99 4.22
N LEU A 367 4.35 -6.71 4.96
CA LEU A 367 2.92 -6.81 4.71
C LEU A 367 2.15 -6.20 5.88
N ILE A 368 1.58 -5.01 5.66
CA ILE A 368 0.68 -4.35 6.61
C ILE A 368 -0.75 -4.43 6.08
N PHE A 369 -1.71 -4.81 6.93
CA PHE A 369 -3.10 -4.83 6.50
C PHE A 369 -4.08 -4.49 7.61
N SER A 370 -5.24 -3.96 7.20
CA SER A 370 -6.39 -3.81 8.09
C SER A 370 -7.34 -4.99 7.96
N THR A 371 -7.97 -5.36 9.08
CA THR A 371 -8.93 -6.46 9.12
C THR A 371 -9.91 -6.32 10.28
N HIS A 372 -11.00 -7.09 10.21
CA HIS A 372 -11.87 -7.37 11.35
C HIS A 372 -11.97 -8.88 11.64
N GLU A 373 -11.20 -9.70 10.92
CA GLU A 373 -11.26 -11.16 10.99
C GLU A 373 -10.56 -11.69 12.25
N CYS A 374 -11.36 -12.09 13.23
CA CYS A 374 -10.88 -12.52 14.53
C CYS A 374 -10.05 -13.81 14.50
N ASN A 375 -10.19 -14.66 13.48
CA ASN A 375 -9.42 -15.89 13.35
C ASN A 375 -7.93 -15.64 13.07
N LEU A 376 -7.58 -14.46 12.56
CA LEU A 376 -6.19 -14.05 12.39
C LEU A 376 -5.50 -13.68 13.72
N LEU A 377 -6.25 -13.48 14.82
CA LEU A 377 -5.69 -13.25 16.16
C LEU A 377 -5.19 -14.55 16.82
N ASN A 378 -4.18 -15.16 16.19
CA ASN A 378 -3.58 -16.42 16.62
C ASN A 378 -2.08 -16.26 16.85
N LEU A 379 -1.62 -16.26 18.11
CA LEU A 379 -0.20 -16.12 18.43
C LEU A 379 0.69 -17.28 17.96
N ASP A 380 0.09 -18.41 17.56
CA ASP A 380 0.84 -19.49 16.90
C ASP A 380 1.22 -19.13 15.45
N LEU A 381 0.56 -18.13 14.86
CA LEU A 381 0.81 -17.63 13.50
C LEU A 381 1.47 -16.25 13.48
N ILE A 382 1.14 -15.37 14.44
CA ILE A 382 1.57 -13.97 14.47
C ILE A 382 2.21 -13.59 15.80
N ARG A 383 2.93 -12.46 15.83
CA ARG A 383 3.49 -11.88 17.06
C ARG A 383 2.54 -10.85 17.66
N ALA A 384 2.62 -10.66 18.98
CA ALA A 384 1.80 -9.66 19.66
C ALA A 384 2.16 -8.22 19.29
N ASP A 385 3.43 -7.94 18.97
CA ASP A 385 3.90 -6.61 18.55
C ASP A 385 3.61 -6.28 17.08
N GLU A 386 3.10 -7.24 16.30
CA GLU A 386 2.57 -7.01 14.95
C GLU A 386 1.13 -6.48 14.97
N VAL A 387 0.42 -6.62 16.10
CA VAL A 387 -1.01 -6.33 16.19
C VAL A 387 -1.27 -4.98 16.82
N TRP A 388 -2.07 -4.17 16.12
CA TRP A 388 -2.56 -2.89 16.56
C TRP A 388 -4.09 -2.86 16.52
N PHE A 389 -4.70 -2.26 17.52
CA PHE A 389 -6.13 -2.02 17.61
C PHE A 389 -6.42 -0.55 17.34
N VAL A 390 -7.44 -0.28 16.53
CA VAL A 390 -7.96 1.06 16.25
C VAL A 390 -9.38 1.14 16.78
N GLU A 391 -9.61 2.06 17.69
CA GLU A 391 -10.91 2.32 18.29
C GLU A 391 -11.31 3.79 18.18
N LYS A 392 -12.60 4.06 18.29
CA LYS A 392 -13.14 5.41 18.22
C LYS A 392 -13.48 5.91 19.62
N GLY A 393 -12.89 7.03 20.01
CA GLY A 393 -13.18 7.72 21.26
C GLY A 393 -14.57 8.37 21.24
N LYS A 394 -15.00 8.87 22.41
CA LYS A 394 -16.29 9.57 22.57
C LYS A 394 -16.37 10.88 21.79
N ASP A 395 -15.23 11.51 21.54
CA ASP A 395 -15.08 12.71 20.70
C ASP A 395 -15.05 12.37 19.20
N GLY A 396 -15.14 11.09 18.85
CA GLY A 396 -15.10 10.60 17.48
C GLY A 396 -13.70 10.44 16.91
N ALA A 397 -12.65 10.71 17.68
CA ALA A 397 -11.26 10.55 17.24
C ALA A 397 -10.81 9.07 17.32
N SER A 398 -9.98 8.65 16.37
CA SER A 398 -9.36 7.33 16.36
C SER A 398 -8.19 7.26 17.32
N HIS A 399 -8.13 6.22 18.14
CA HIS A 399 -7.05 5.90 19.06
C HIS A 399 -6.44 4.55 18.68
N LEU A 400 -5.12 4.43 18.81
CA LEU A 400 -4.36 3.24 18.44
C LEU A 400 -3.68 2.64 19.67
N THR A 401 -3.73 1.32 19.80
CA THR A 401 -3.08 0.60 20.91
C THR A 401 -2.49 -0.73 20.44
N SER A 402 -1.26 -1.04 20.84
CA SER A 402 -0.63 -2.32 20.47
C SER A 402 -1.11 -3.46 21.37
N LEU A 403 -1.32 -4.64 20.80
CA LEU A 403 -1.59 -5.85 21.57
C LEU A 403 -0.42 -6.19 22.52
N ALA A 404 0.82 -5.85 22.17
CA ALA A 404 1.99 -6.10 23.00
C ALA A 404 1.93 -5.39 24.37
N GLU A 405 1.23 -4.26 24.46
CA GLU A 405 1.05 -3.50 25.71
C GLU A 405 0.22 -4.29 26.75
N PHE A 406 -0.69 -5.15 26.28
CA PHE A 406 -1.58 -5.93 27.14
C PHE A 406 -0.94 -7.21 27.71
N LYS A 407 0.28 -7.56 27.28
CA LYS A 407 0.97 -8.82 27.66
C LYS A 407 0.03 -10.04 27.58
N PRO A 408 -0.53 -10.31 26.38
CA PRO A 408 -1.63 -11.25 26.23
C PRO A 408 -1.26 -12.67 26.65
N ARG A 409 -2.25 -13.40 27.18
CA ARG A 409 -2.19 -14.87 27.34
C ARG A 409 -2.43 -15.55 25.98
N LYS A 410 -2.25 -16.87 25.90
CA LYS A 410 -2.41 -17.66 24.66
C LYS A 410 -3.73 -17.41 23.90
N ASP A 411 -4.86 -17.29 24.59
CA ASP A 411 -6.17 -17.14 23.94
C ASP A 411 -6.53 -15.65 23.66
N VAL A 412 -5.80 -15.06 22.72
CA VAL A 412 -5.97 -13.65 22.30
C VAL A 412 -7.33 -13.43 21.66
N ARG A 413 -7.73 -14.30 20.73
CA ARG A 413 -9.02 -14.20 20.05
C ARG A 413 -10.18 -14.10 21.03
N LYS A 414 -10.25 -14.99 22.03
CA LYS A 414 -11.30 -14.91 23.06
C LYS A 414 -11.21 -13.61 23.86
N GLY A 415 -10.00 -13.15 24.19
CA GLY A 415 -9.80 -11.87 24.86
C GLY A 415 -10.37 -10.69 24.05
N TYR A 416 -10.12 -10.67 22.75
CA TYR A 416 -10.64 -9.64 21.84
C TYR A 416 -12.18 -9.67 21.78
N LEU A 417 -12.78 -10.85 21.58
CA LEU A 417 -14.25 -11.02 21.54
C LEU A 417 -14.94 -10.64 22.86
N LEU A 418 -14.22 -10.72 23.99
CA LEU A 418 -14.70 -10.26 25.30
C LEU A 418 -14.45 -8.76 25.53
N GLY A 419 -13.90 -8.03 24.56
CA GLY A 419 -13.62 -6.60 24.62
C GLY A 419 -12.40 -6.21 25.44
N ARG A 420 -11.50 -7.15 25.78
CA ARG A 420 -10.34 -6.86 26.65
C ARG A 420 -9.34 -5.88 26.07
N TYR A 421 -9.29 -5.77 24.74
CA TYR A 421 -8.33 -4.92 24.02
C TYR A 421 -9.00 -3.73 23.32
N GLY A 422 -10.26 -3.43 23.67
CA GLY A 422 -11.05 -2.43 22.96
C GLY A 422 -11.37 -2.86 21.52
N ALA A 423 -11.55 -1.87 20.64
CA ALA A 423 -11.69 -2.08 19.19
C ALA A 423 -12.84 -3.00 18.70
N ILE A 424 -13.78 -3.38 19.57
CA ILE A 424 -14.99 -4.13 19.21
C ILE A 424 -16.19 -3.21 18.98
N PRO A 425 -17.18 -3.59 18.14
CA PRO A 425 -18.40 -2.80 17.96
C PRO A 425 -19.18 -2.64 19.26
N LEU A 426 -19.55 -1.40 19.59
CA LEU A 426 -20.48 -1.09 20.69
C LEU A 426 -21.91 -1.29 20.18
N LEU A 427 -22.43 -2.52 20.30
CA LEU A 427 -23.80 -2.83 19.92
C LEU A 427 -24.77 -2.48 21.07
N PRO A 428 -25.96 -1.93 20.77
CA PRO A 428 -27.00 -1.73 21.78
C PRO A 428 -27.36 -3.08 22.42
N LYS A 429 -27.49 -3.11 23.75
CA LYS A 429 -27.96 -4.31 24.46
C LYS A 429 -29.47 -4.50 24.37
N GLU A 430 -30.20 -3.47 23.96
CA GLU A 430 -31.64 -3.50 23.82
C GLU A 430 -32.04 -4.07 22.46
N GLU A 431 -33.04 -4.95 22.45
CA GLU A 431 -33.63 -5.44 21.20
C GLU A 431 -34.21 -4.26 20.42
N MET A 432 -33.87 -4.22 19.13
CA MET A 432 -34.42 -3.24 18.21
C MET A 432 -35.93 -3.43 18.12
N LYS A 433 -36.69 -2.46 18.63
CA LYS A 433 -38.13 -2.38 18.38
C LYS A 433 -38.32 -1.73 17.02
N TRP A 434 -38.67 -2.55 16.04
CA TRP A 434 -38.90 -2.17 14.64
C TRP A 434 -40.37 -1.87 14.40
#